data_AF-A0A0F2NA08-F1
#
_entry.id   AF-A0A0F2NA08-F1
#
_cell.length_a   1.000
_cell.length_b   1.000
_cell.length_c   1.000
_cell.angle_alpha   90.00
_cell.angle_beta   90.00
_cell.angle_gamma   90.00
#
_symmetry.space_group_name_H-M   'P 1'
#
loop_
_entity.id
_entity.type
_entity.pdbx_description
1 polymer ?
#
loop_
_entity_poly.entity_id
_entity_poly.type
_entity_poly.pdbx_seq_one_letter_code
_entity_poly.pdbx_strand_id
1 'polypeptide(L)'
;MTDPYSAGLFSENPYAAKRDVLGRLVVILRGKLENRALELVVPISRAVKKNEIHEIIITDQIEAAPGKMVNSISYVGFLEIANGGVLVTGDEVICCGRVLGKIAGFDETHLPNHLNIVLFSNARPDGVELGLKLESEIIIKHMDGDD
;
A
#
# COMPACT_ATOMS: atom_id res chain seq x y z
N MET A 1 10.61 23.85 -2.65
CA MET A 1 11.51 23.00 -1.85
C MET A 1 11.52 21.66 -2.53
N THR A 2 12.69 21.16 -2.96
CA THR A 2 12.78 19.87 -3.67
C THR A 2 12.59 18.75 -2.66
N ASP A 3 11.77 17.76 -3.01
CA ASP A 3 11.57 16.57 -2.18
C ASP A 3 12.90 15.80 -2.01
N PRO A 4 13.31 15.43 -0.78
CA PRO A 4 14.59 14.76 -0.54
C PRO A 4 14.77 13.42 -1.26
N TYR A 5 13.67 12.68 -1.50
CA TYR A 5 13.72 11.41 -2.25
C TYR A 5 13.97 11.66 -3.73
N SER A 6 13.29 12.65 -4.30
CA SER A 6 13.50 13.09 -5.69
C SER A 6 14.92 13.63 -5.91
N ALA A 7 15.51 14.24 -4.89
CA ALA A 7 16.86 14.80 -4.93
C ALA A 7 17.97 13.78 -4.61
N GLY A 8 17.64 12.52 -4.29
CA GLY A 8 18.62 11.48 -3.99
C GLY A 8 19.50 11.80 -2.78
N LEU A 9 18.97 12.54 -1.79
CA LEU A 9 19.75 13.04 -0.66
C LEU A 9 20.06 11.96 0.40
N PHE A 10 19.41 10.80 0.31
CA PHE A 10 19.60 9.70 1.24
C PHE A 10 20.57 8.67 0.65
N SER A 11 21.64 8.35 1.38
CA SER A 11 22.57 7.26 1.05
C SER A 11 22.04 5.88 1.47
N GLU A 12 21.08 5.85 2.40
CA GLU A 12 20.48 4.67 3.02
C GLU A 12 18.99 4.92 3.27
N ASN A 13 18.21 3.87 3.53
CA ASN A 13 16.81 4.02 3.90
C ASN A 13 16.69 4.78 5.24
N PRO A 14 16.01 5.94 5.31
CA PRO A 14 15.93 6.73 6.53
C PRO A 14 15.05 6.09 7.62
N TYR A 15 14.32 5.00 7.33
CA TYR A 15 13.44 4.31 8.25
C TYR A 15 14.16 3.18 8.99
N ALA A 16 14.97 3.51 10.00
CA ALA A 16 15.75 2.53 10.76
C ALA A 16 14.90 1.62 11.69
N ALA A 17 13.77 2.11 12.18
CA ALA A 17 12.83 1.33 12.98
C ALA A 17 11.44 1.98 12.95
N LYS A 18 10.41 1.15 12.91
CA LYS A 18 9.00 1.58 13.00
C LYS A 18 8.16 0.46 13.59
N ARG A 19 7.05 0.83 14.21
CA ARG A 19 6.03 -0.13 14.64
C ARG A 19 5.24 -0.67 13.46
N ASP A 20 4.71 -1.87 13.61
CA ASP A 20 3.67 -2.39 12.73
C ASP A 20 2.44 -1.48 12.75
N VAL A 21 1.82 -1.30 11.58
CA VAL A 21 0.51 -0.67 11.44
C VAL A 21 -0.53 -1.77 11.29
N LEU A 22 -1.53 -1.74 12.16
CA LEU A 22 -2.62 -2.70 12.21
C LEU A 22 -3.88 -2.05 11.65
N GLY A 23 -4.72 -2.86 11.02
CA GLY A 23 -6.02 -2.43 10.52
C GLY A 23 -7.00 -3.57 10.36
N ARG A 24 -8.23 -3.24 9.96
CA ARG A 24 -9.28 -4.22 9.66
C ARG A 24 -9.92 -3.90 8.32
N LEU A 25 -10.24 -4.94 7.55
CA LEU A 25 -10.99 -4.78 6.31
C LEU A 25 -12.44 -4.37 6.63
N VAL A 26 -12.83 -3.18 6.19
CA VAL A 26 -14.19 -2.63 6.34
C VAL A 26 -15.00 -2.73 5.05
N VAL A 27 -14.34 -2.98 3.91
CA VAL A 27 -14.99 -3.27 2.62
C VAL A 27 -14.17 -4.32 1.88
N ILE A 28 -14.84 -5.27 1.24
CA ILE A 28 -14.22 -6.21 0.27
C ILE A 28 -14.64 -5.78 -1.14
N LEU A 29 -13.67 -5.55 -2.01
CA LEU A 29 -13.90 -5.14 -3.38
C LEU A 29 -13.71 -6.32 -4.34
N ARG A 30 -14.31 -6.16 -5.52
CA ARG A 30 -14.14 -7.05 -6.66
C ARG A 30 -13.84 -6.23 -7.90
N GLY A 31 -13.06 -6.80 -8.80
CA GLY A 31 -12.78 -6.20 -10.10
C GLY A 31 -11.32 -5.88 -10.32
N LYS A 32 -10.97 -5.90 -11.60
CA LYS A 32 -9.64 -5.59 -12.14
C LYS A 32 -9.83 -4.54 -13.22
N LEU A 33 -8.85 -3.65 -13.35
CA LEU A 33 -8.84 -2.65 -14.40
C LEU A 33 -7.47 -2.62 -15.08
N GLU A 34 -7.53 -2.30 -16.37
CA GLU A 34 -6.39 -1.88 -17.17
C GLU A 34 -6.51 -0.39 -17.46
N ASN A 35 -5.41 0.25 -17.87
CA ASN A 35 -5.35 1.67 -18.19
C ASN A 35 -5.88 2.58 -17.06
N ARG A 36 -5.69 2.18 -15.79
CA ARG A 36 -6.18 2.93 -14.63
C ARG A 36 -5.44 4.26 -14.42
N ALA A 37 -4.21 4.35 -14.89
CA ALA A 37 -3.34 5.52 -14.78
C ALA A 37 -3.25 6.09 -13.35
N LEU A 38 -3.03 5.24 -12.33
CA LEU A 38 -2.68 5.73 -10.99
C LEU A 38 -1.30 6.39 -11.05
N GLU A 39 -1.15 7.57 -10.45
CA GLU A 39 0.13 8.28 -10.39
C GLU A 39 0.71 8.12 -8.98
N LEU A 40 1.67 7.21 -8.84
CA LEU A 40 2.30 7.00 -7.55
C LEU A 40 3.13 8.23 -7.19
N VAL A 41 2.84 8.79 -6.02
CA VAL A 41 3.57 9.93 -5.46
C VAL A 41 5.05 9.60 -5.26
N VAL A 42 5.91 10.61 -5.33
CA VAL A 42 7.36 10.40 -5.18
C VAL A 42 7.80 10.05 -3.75
N PRO A 43 7.25 10.65 -2.68
CA PRO A 43 7.68 10.29 -1.34
C PRO A 43 7.32 8.84 -1.02
N ILE A 44 8.30 8.09 -0.52
CA ILE A 44 8.21 6.64 -0.31
C ILE A 44 7.33 6.22 0.88
N SER A 45 6.75 7.18 1.61
CA SER A 45 6.04 6.93 2.85
C SER A 45 4.81 7.79 3.04
N ARG A 46 3.88 7.33 3.87
CA ARG A 46 2.71 8.10 4.31
C ARG A 46 2.44 7.86 5.79
N ALA A 47 2.26 8.94 6.53
CA ALA A 47 1.76 8.86 7.90
C ALA A 47 0.25 8.59 7.85
N VAL A 48 -0.19 7.65 8.68
CA VAL A 48 -1.60 7.27 8.82
C VAL A 48 -2.02 7.39 10.28
N LYS A 49 -3.26 7.78 10.52
CA LYS A 49 -3.83 7.95 11.85
C LYS A 49 -4.82 6.85 12.14
N LYS A 50 -4.98 6.57 13.42
CA LYS A 50 -6.05 5.69 13.90
C LYS A 50 -7.41 6.20 13.41
N ASN A 51 -8.26 5.28 12.98
CA ASN A 51 -9.59 5.45 12.40
C ASN A 51 -9.63 6.06 10.99
N GLU A 52 -8.47 6.30 10.34
CA GLU A 52 -8.47 6.62 8.91
C GLU A 52 -8.82 5.38 8.08
N ILE A 53 -9.54 5.57 6.98
CA ILE A 53 -9.94 4.50 6.07
C ILE A 53 -9.22 4.70 4.73
N HIS A 54 -8.56 3.66 4.24
CA HIS A 54 -7.74 3.69 3.03
C HIS A 54 -8.00 2.47 2.13
N GLU A 55 -7.75 2.63 0.83
CA GLU A 55 -8.02 1.59 -0.17
C GLU A 55 -6.76 0.77 -0.44
N ILE A 56 -6.89 -0.56 -0.43
CA ILE A 56 -5.85 -1.49 -0.85
C ILE A 56 -6.07 -1.88 -2.31
N ILE A 57 -5.05 -1.68 -3.11
CA ILE A 57 -5.00 -2.05 -4.52
C ILE A 57 -3.80 -2.98 -4.73
N ILE A 58 -3.94 -4.02 -5.56
CA ILE A 58 -2.81 -4.83 -6.01
C ILE A 58 -2.50 -4.51 -7.48
N THR A 59 -1.23 -4.46 -7.82
CA THR A 59 -0.71 -4.44 -9.18
C THR A 59 0.32 -5.56 -9.37
N ASP A 60 0.36 -6.11 -10.57
CA ASP A 60 1.39 -7.04 -11.06
C ASP A 60 2.40 -6.35 -11.99
N GLN A 61 2.31 -5.02 -12.13
CA GLN A 61 3.24 -4.23 -12.93
C GLN A 61 4.60 -4.15 -12.23
N ILE A 62 5.63 -4.77 -12.81
CA ILE A 62 6.97 -4.92 -12.23
C ILE A 62 7.63 -3.55 -11.95
N GLU A 63 7.32 -2.55 -12.78
CA GLU A 63 7.88 -1.20 -12.70
C GLU A 63 7.15 -0.30 -11.71
N ALA A 64 6.15 -0.81 -10.98
CA ALA A 64 5.42 -0.04 -9.98
C ALA A 64 6.37 0.42 -8.86
N ALA A 65 6.56 1.73 -8.76
CA ALA A 65 7.44 2.36 -7.79
C ALA A 65 7.02 3.83 -7.58
N PRO A 66 7.51 4.49 -6.52
CA PRO A 66 7.26 5.92 -6.32
C PRO A 66 7.62 6.77 -7.55
N GLY A 67 6.75 7.71 -7.90
CA GLY A 67 6.89 8.54 -9.11
C GLY A 67 6.57 7.83 -10.43
N LYS A 68 6.08 6.59 -10.42
CA LYS A 68 5.67 5.84 -11.62
C LYS A 68 4.16 5.76 -11.77
N MET A 69 3.72 5.58 -13.00
CA MET A 69 2.32 5.32 -13.33
C MET A 69 2.01 3.83 -13.23
N VAL A 70 0.87 3.48 -12.64
CA VAL A 70 0.35 2.10 -12.56
C VAL A 70 -0.95 1.99 -13.33
N ASN A 71 -0.98 1.10 -14.33
CA ASN A 71 -2.14 0.94 -15.21
C ASN A 71 -2.96 -0.32 -14.93
N SER A 72 -2.30 -1.38 -14.47
CA SER A 72 -2.87 -2.70 -14.30
C SER A 72 -3.13 -2.97 -12.82
N ILE A 73 -4.41 -2.97 -12.41
CA ILE A 73 -4.78 -3.07 -10.98
C ILE A 73 -5.90 -4.09 -10.69
N SER A 74 -5.96 -4.58 -9.45
CA SER A 74 -7.15 -5.20 -8.84
C SER A 74 -7.51 -4.48 -7.56
N TYR A 75 -8.80 -4.33 -7.32
CA TYR A 75 -9.34 -3.73 -6.10
C TYR A 75 -9.49 -4.80 -5.02
N VAL A 76 -8.84 -4.60 -3.87
CA VAL A 76 -8.87 -5.58 -2.77
C VAL A 76 -9.95 -5.21 -1.76
N GLY A 77 -9.93 -3.98 -1.25
CA GLY A 77 -10.81 -3.59 -0.16
C GLY A 77 -10.42 -2.26 0.47
N PHE A 78 -11.25 -1.80 1.39
CA PHE A 78 -10.89 -0.70 2.28
C PHE A 78 -10.50 -1.24 3.65
N LEU A 79 -9.48 -0.63 4.24
CA LEU A 79 -8.99 -0.95 5.58
C LEU A 79 -9.18 0.26 6.50
N GLU A 80 -9.67 0.04 7.72
CA GLU A 80 -9.62 1.03 8.80
C GLU A 80 -8.34 0.83 9.62
N ILE A 81 -7.60 1.91 9.85
CA ILE A 81 -6.35 1.90 10.62
C ILE A 81 -6.66 1.78 12.12
N ALA A 82 -6.22 0.70 12.76
CA ALA A 82 -6.45 0.45 14.18
C ALA A 82 -5.45 1.19 15.08
N ASN A 83 -4.23 1.41 14.61
CA ASN A 83 -3.21 2.24 15.25
C ASN A 83 -2.46 3.05 14.20
N GLY A 84 -2.25 4.36 14.45
CA GLY A 84 -1.51 5.20 13.50
C GLY A 84 -0.06 4.74 13.31
N GLY A 85 0.64 5.31 12.34
CA GLY A 85 2.04 4.98 12.08
C GLY A 85 2.52 5.59 10.79
N VAL A 86 3.60 5.03 10.24
CA VAL A 86 4.14 5.44 8.93
C VAL A 86 4.24 4.21 8.07
N LEU A 87 3.55 4.22 6.93
CA LEU A 87 3.67 3.22 5.88
C LEU A 87 4.87 3.58 5.00
N VAL A 88 5.62 2.59 4.53
CA VAL A 88 6.81 2.77 3.69
C VAL A 88 6.76 1.78 2.53
N THR A 89 7.19 2.20 1.35
CA THR A 89 7.36 1.29 0.20
C THR A 89 8.26 0.11 0.60
N GLY A 90 7.88 -1.09 0.18
CA GLY A 90 8.55 -2.33 0.57
C GLY A 90 7.95 -3.01 1.79
N ASP A 91 7.15 -2.31 2.61
CA ASP A 91 6.43 -2.95 3.73
C ASP A 91 5.54 -4.09 3.22
N GLU A 92 5.52 -5.21 3.94
CA GLU A 92 4.62 -6.32 3.65
C GLU A 92 3.24 -6.08 4.22
N VAL A 93 2.21 -6.34 3.41
CA VAL A 93 0.82 -6.31 3.84
C VAL A 93 0.30 -7.73 3.99
N ILE A 94 -0.04 -8.09 5.22
CA ILE A 94 -0.41 -9.44 5.61
C ILE A 94 -1.87 -9.45 6.04
N CYS A 95 -2.66 -10.38 5.52
CA CYS A 95 -4.05 -10.62 5.95
C CYS A 95 -4.20 -12.07 6.39
N CYS A 96 -4.67 -12.31 7.61
CA CYS A 96 -4.90 -13.67 8.14
C CYS A 96 -3.68 -14.60 7.98
N GLY A 97 -2.46 -14.09 8.18
CA GLY A 97 -1.21 -14.85 8.03
C GLY A 97 -0.72 -15.06 6.59
N ARG A 98 -1.42 -14.52 5.59
CA ARG A 98 -1.02 -14.56 4.17
C ARG A 98 -0.51 -13.19 3.72
N VAL A 99 0.68 -13.16 3.12
CA VAL A 99 1.20 -11.96 2.43
C VAL A 99 0.35 -11.69 1.20
N LEU A 100 -0.23 -10.49 1.12
CA LEU A 100 -0.98 -10.02 -0.04
C LEU A 100 -0.05 -9.40 -1.10
N GLY A 101 0.99 -8.71 -0.64
CA GLY A 101 2.01 -8.06 -1.47
C GLY A 101 2.88 -7.11 -0.65
N LYS A 102 3.77 -6.39 -1.34
CA LYS A 102 4.61 -5.33 -0.76
C LYS A 102 4.13 -3.97 -1.23
N ILE A 103 4.16 -2.93 -0.39
CA ILE A 103 3.76 -1.58 -0.81
C ILE A 103 4.69 -1.09 -1.94
N ALA A 104 4.14 -0.84 -3.12
CA ALA A 104 4.83 -0.26 -4.27
C ALA A 104 4.81 1.27 -4.23
N GLY A 105 3.78 1.86 -3.63
CA GLY A 105 3.65 3.30 -3.47
C GLY A 105 2.24 3.70 -3.08
N PHE A 106 1.97 5.01 -3.18
CA PHE A 106 0.70 5.60 -2.80
C PHE A 106 0.18 6.52 -3.89
N ASP A 107 -1.13 6.55 -4.07
CA ASP A 107 -1.80 7.48 -5.00
C ASP A 107 -2.82 8.33 -4.23
N GLU A 108 -2.85 9.62 -4.54
CA GLU A 108 -3.60 10.64 -3.81
C GLU A 108 -4.86 11.13 -4.55
N THR A 109 -5.26 10.44 -5.62
CA THR A 109 -6.38 10.84 -6.49
C THR A 109 -7.68 11.09 -5.73
N HIS A 110 -7.88 10.41 -4.59
CA HIS A 110 -9.09 10.51 -3.77
C HIS A 110 -8.90 11.28 -2.45
N LEU A 111 -7.75 11.91 -2.20
CA LEU A 111 -7.62 12.75 -1.02
C LEU A 111 -8.60 13.95 -1.07
N PRO A 112 -9.17 14.38 0.08
CA PRO A 112 -8.90 13.92 1.45
C PRO A 112 -9.76 12.72 1.90
N ASN A 113 -10.55 12.10 1.01
CA ASN A 113 -11.44 11.00 1.38
C ASN A 113 -10.63 9.77 1.82
N HIS A 114 -9.77 9.27 0.93
CA HIS A 114 -8.91 8.14 1.22
C HIS A 114 -7.64 8.16 0.38
N LEU A 115 -6.61 7.47 0.88
CA LEU A 115 -5.37 7.20 0.16
C LEU A 115 -5.49 5.85 -0.54
N ASN A 116 -4.98 5.75 -1.76
CA ASN A 116 -4.76 4.47 -2.43
C ASN A 116 -3.40 3.92 -2.00
N ILE A 117 -3.39 2.78 -1.32
CA ILE A 117 -2.18 2.04 -0.95
C ILE A 117 -2.01 0.93 -2.01
N VAL A 118 -1.01 1.09 -2.87
CA VAL A 118 -0.79 0.20 -4.00
C VAL A 118 0.27 -0.84 -3.63
N LEU A 119 -0.08 -2.11 -3.74
CA LEU A 119 0.77 -3.25 -3.44
C LEU A 119 1.26 -3.89 -4.74
N PHE A 120 2.55 -4.20 -4.82
CA PHE A 120 3.07 -5.11 -5.83
C PHE A 120 2.90 -6.56 -5.36
N SER A 121 2.45 -7.42 -6.27
CA SER A 121 2.45 -8.87 -6.12
C SER A 121 2.54 -9.54 -7.50
N ASN A 122 3.17 -10.71 -7.59
CA ASN A 122 3.29 -11.46 -8.86
C ASN A 122 1.93 -11.92 -9.41
N ALA A 123 0.88 -11.89 -8.59
CA ALA A 123 -0.48 -12.15 -8.99
C ALA A 123 -1.37 -10.98 -8.56
N ARG A 124 -2.42 -10.72 -9.35
CA ARG A 124 -3.35 -9.62 -9.13
C ARG A 124 -4.77 -10.12 -8.84
N PRO A 125 -4.98 -10.84 -7.73
CA PRO A 125 -6.32 -11.24 -7.32
C PRO A 125 -7.08 -10.05 -6.73
N ASP A 126 -8.40 -10.04 -6.88
CA ASP A 126 -9.26 -9.08 -6.15
C ASP A 126 -9.61 -9.60 -4.74
N GLY A 127 -10.32 -8.79 -3.94
CA GLY A 127 -10.67 -9.16 -2.56
C GLY A 127 -11.55 -10.41 -2.45
N VAL A 128 -12.39 -10.69 -3.45
CA VAL A 128 -13.26 -11.86 -3.49
C VAL A 128 -12.48 -13.12 -3.89
N GLU A 129 -11.60 -13.03 -4.89
CA GLU A 129 -10.71 -14.12 -5.30
C GLU A 129 -9.74 -14.53 -4.19
N LEU A 130 -9.32 -13.56 -3.36
CA LEU A 130 -8.53 -13.81 -2.15
C LEU A 130 -9.32 -14.48 -1.02
N GLY A 131 -10.65 -14.56 -1.12
CA GLY A 131 -11.52 -15.11 -0.08
C GLY A 131 -11.54 -14.27 1.21
N LEU A 132 -11.29 -12.95 1.09
CA LEU A 132 -11.24 -12.05 2.23
C LEU A 132 -12.63 -11.88 2.86
N LYS A 133 -12.62 -11.54 4.15
CA LYS A 133 -13.84 -11.31 4.94
C LYS A 133 -13.78 -9.94 5.60
N LEU A 134 -14.94 -9.35 5.83
CA LEU A 134 -15.05 -8.18 6.70
C LEU A 134 -14.42 -8.49 8.06
N GLU A 135 -13.84 -7.46 8.67
CA GLU A 135 -13.12 -7.51 9.95
C GLU A 135 -11.85 -8.38 9.95
N SER A 136 -11.40 -8.87 8.78
CA SER A 136 -10.10 -9.56 8.71
C SER A 136 -8.99 -8.61 9.12
N GLU A 137 -8.10 -9.10 9.98
CA GLU A 137 -6.95 -8.33 10.46
C GLU A 137 -5.92 -8.14 9.35
N ILE A 138 -5.48 -6.89 9.20
CA ILE A 138 -4.36 -6.49 8.36
C ILE A 138 -3.20 -6.10 9.26
N ILE A 139 -2.02 -6.61 8.95
CA ILE A 139 -0.75 -6.21 9.57
C ILE A 139 0.16 -5.69 8.46
N ILE A 140 0.63 -4.46 8.59
CA ILE A 140 1.62 -3.85 7.69
C ILE A 140 2.95 -3.81 8.44
N LYS A 141 3.90 -4.61 7.99
CA LYS A 141 5.19 -4.83 8.65
C LYS A 141 6.31 -4.21 7.85
N HIS A 142 7.26 -3.63 8.55
CA HIS A 142 8.52 -3.25 7.94
C HIS A 142 9.34 -4.51 7.65
N MET A 143 9.88 -4.61 6.45
CA MET A 143 10.93 -5.56 6.15
C MET A 143 12.25 -4.81 6.25
N ASP A 144 13.08 -5.22 7.20
CA ASP A 144 14.49 -4.84 7.20
C ASP A 144 15.08 -5.38 5.89
N GLY A 145 15.72 -4.50 5.13
CA GLY A 145 16.30 -4.85 3.83
C GLY A 145 17.52 -5.73 4.03
N ASP A 146 17.32 -7.03 4.23
CA ASP A 146 18.32 -8.09 4.13
C ASP A 146 17.57 -9.43 3.96
N ASP A 147 17.12 -9.73 2.74
CA ASP A 147 16.83 -11.10 2.26
C ASP A 147 17.16 -11.21 0.75
#